data_AF-A0A535BVF2-F1
#
_entry.id   AF-A0A535BVF2-F1
#
_cell.length_a   1.000
_cell.length_b   1.000
_cell.length_c   1.000
_cell.angle_alpha   90.00
_cell.angle_beta   90.00
_cell.angle_gamma   90.00
#
_symmetry.space_group_name_H-M   'P 1'
#
loop_
_entity.id
_entity.type
_entity.pdbx_description
1 polymer ?
#
loop_
_entity_poly.entity_id
_entity_poly.type
_entity_poly.pdbx_seq_one_letter_code
_entity_poly.pdbx_strand_id
1 'polypeptide(L)'
;MRIALVAPLVTAIAQPYLGGAQALLADLAQGLIQRGHTVTLFARDDSFVPGIAIEPVNVPDSVLPADFSQPLQERDADPAFFTQANLFLELFLKLRQRSAEFDLVHIHAFDWPAFACSTLIQDIPVIHTLHLPAVTPEINEALRVMDRQGHPQTLV
;
A
#
# COMPACT_ATOMS: atom_id res chain seq x y z
N MET A 1 -12.66 -9.79 -12.14
CA MET A 1 -12.44 -8.35 -11.83
C MET A 1 -11.00 -8.00 -12.11
N ARG A 2 -10.72 -6.73 -12.36
CA ARG A 2 -9.39 -6.12 -12.49
C ARG A 2 -9.03 -5.45 -11.17
N ILE A 3 -8.00 -5.93 -10.48
CA ILE A 3 -7.70 -5.54 -9.10
C ILE A 3 -6.31 -4.92 -9.06
N ALA A 4 -6.23 -3.69 -8.54
CA ALA A 4 -4.96 -3.06 -8.18
C ALA A 4 -4.62 -3.41 -6.73
N LEU A 5 -3.56 -4.18 -6.52
CA LEU A 5 -3.00 -4.42 -5.19
C LEU A 5 -1.89 -3.40 -4.92
N VAL A 6 -1.97 -2.66 -3.82
CA VAL A 6 -0.92 -1.71 -3.41
C VAL A 6 -0.13 -2.33 -2.25
N ALA A 7 1.12 -2.70 -2.52
CA ALA A 7 2.01 -3.33 -1.55
C ALA A 7 2.62 -2.31 -0.58
N PRO A 8 3.05 -2.74 0.62
CA PRO A 8 4.07 -2.02 1.38
C PRO A 8 5.33 -1.81 0.52
N LEU A 9 5.83 -0.57 0.47
CA LEU A 9 6.94 -0.20 -0.44
C LEU A 9 8.33 -0.38 0.17
N VAL A 10 8.41 -0.54 1.49
CA VAL A 10 9.69 -0.65 2.22
C VAL A 10 10.44 -1.95 1.97
N THR A 11 9.79 -2.98 1.42
CA THR A 11 10.38 -4.29 1.10
C THR A 11 9.76 -4.89 -0.15
N ALA A 12 10.57 -5.61 -0.94
CA ALA A 12 10.10 -6.38 -2.09
C ALA A 12 9.03 -7.42 -1.72
N ILE A 13 8.08 -7.65 -2.63
CA ILE A 13 7.21 -8.83 -2.61
C ILE A 13 7.88 -9.92 -3.45
N ALA A 14 8.86 -10.61 -2.85
CA ALA A 14 9.61 -11.68 -3.49
C ALA A 14 10.08 -12.72 -2.45
N GLN A 15 10.33 -13.95 -2.90
CA GLN A 15 10.93 -14.99 -2.06
C GLN A 15 12.44 -14.76 -1.90
N PRO A 16 13.01 -14.96 -0.69
CA PRO A 16 12.34 -15.31 0.57
C PRO A 16 11.60 -14.11 1.19
N TYR A 17 10.35 -14.31 1.60
CA TYR A 17 9.56 -13.23 2.21
C TYR A 17 10.11 -12.82 3.57
N LEU A 18 10.32 -11.52 3.76
CA LEU A 18 10.81 -10.95 5.03
C LEU A 18 9.77 -10.94 6.15
N GLY A 19 8.48 -11.06 5.81
CA GLY A 19 7.40 -11.01 6.79
C GLY A 19 6.08 -11.59 6.29
N GLY A 20 5.11 -11.67 7.20
CA GLY A 20 3.80 -12.26 6.94
C GLY A 20 2.97 -11.46 5.92
N ALA A 21 3.09 -10.13 5.90
CA ALA A 21 2.37 -9.29 4.95
C ALA A 21 2.80 -9.57 3.49
N GLN A 22 4.10 -9.79 3.26
CA GLN A 22 4.64 -10.10 1.94
C GLN A 22 4.19 -11.48 1.46
N ALA A 23 4.24 -12.48 2.35
CA ALA A 23 3.75 -13.83 2.05
C ALA A 23 2.24 -13.83 1.74
N LEU A 24 1.45 -13.19 2.60
CA LEU A 24 0.01 -13.06 2.42
C LEU A 24 -0.34 -12.36 1.11
N LEU A 25 0.34 -11.25 0.78
CA LEU A 25 0.04 -10.50 -0.43
C LEU A 25 0.35 -11.30 -1.70
N ALA A 26 1.44 -12.07 -1.70
CA ALA A 26 1.77 -12.96 -2.80
C ALA A 26 0.74 -14.10 -2.94
N ASP A 27 0.34 -14.73 -1.82
CA ASP A 27 -0.67 -15.79 -1.81
C ASP A 27 -2.04 -15.27 -2.25
N LEU A 28 -2.43 -14.07 -1.80
CA LEU A 28 -3.64 -13.40 -2.21
C LEU A 28 -3.65 -13.13 -3.71
N ALA A 29 -2.56 -12.54 -4.24
CA ALA A 29 -2.43 -12.25 -5.66
C ALA A 29 -2.56 -13.53 -6.51
N GLN A 30 -1.88 -14.61 -6.11
CA GLN A 30 -1.97 -15.92 -6.77
C GLN A 30 -3.39 -16.51 -6.67
N GLY A 31 -4.01 -16.47 -5.50
CA GLY A 31 -5.36 -16.97 -5.27
C GLY A 31 -6.43 -16.21 -6.05
N LEU A 32 -6.22 -14.92 -6.31
CA LEU A 32 -7.08 -14.08 -7.15
C LEU A 32 -6.94 -14.44 -8.64
N ILE A 33 -5.72 -14.59 -9.17
CA ILE A 33 -5.56 -14.99 -10.58
C ILE A 33 -6.09 -16.41 -10.84
N GLN A 34 -5.92 -17.33 -9.89
CA GLN A 34 -6.47 -18.69 -9.98
C GLN A 34 -8.00 -18.71 -10.03
N ARG A 35 -8.66 -17.68 -9.47
CA ARG A 35 -10.11 -17.49 -9.53
C ARG A 35 -10.58 -16.69 -10.76
N GLY A 36 -9.68 -16.37 -11.70
CA GLY A 36 -10.00 -15.67 -12.93
C GLY A 36 -10.05 -14.14 -12.80
N HIS A 37 -9.46 -13.57 -11.75
CA HIS A 37 -9.26 -12.12 -11.64
C HIS A 37 -7.97 -11.69 -12.37
N THR A 38 -7.95 -10.48 -12.88
CA THR A 38 -6.73 -9.83 -13.39
C THR A 38 -6.13 -9.01 -12.25
N VAL A 39 -4.87 -9.23 -11.91
CA VAL A 39 -4.20 -8.55 -10.79
C VAL A 39 -3.00 -7.77 -11.31
N THR A 40 -2.95 -6.49 -10.94
CA THR A 40 -1.74 -5.66 -11.06
C THR A 40 -1.25 -5.31 -9.66
N LEU A 41 0.01 -5.63 -9.37
CA LEU A 41 0.64 -5.38 -8.08
C LEU A 41 1.54 -4.15 -8.19
N PHE A 42 1.16 -3.07 -7.53
CA PHE A 42 1.97 -1.87 -7.35
C PHE A 42 2.91 -2.12 -6.17
N ALA A 43 4.19 -2.35 -6.47
CA ALA A 43 5.19 -2.77 -5.48
C ALA A 43 6.58 -2.23 -5.82
N ARG A 44 7.53 -2.38 -4.88
CA ARG A 44 8.94 -2.07 -5.10
C ARG A 44 9.45 -2.79 -6.36
N ASP A 45 10.33 -2.13 -7.11
CA ASP A 45 10.83 -2.55 -8.43
C ASP A 45 11.55 -3.90 -8.47
N ASP A 46 12.06 -4.38 -7.34
CA ASP A 46 12.66 -5.70 -7.14
C ASP A 46 11.64 -6.81 -6.73
N SER A 47 10.34 -6.51 -6.73
CA SER A 47 9.29 -7.48 -6.42
C SER A 47 9.04 -8.47 -7.57
N PHE A 48 8.75 -9.72 -7.22
CA PHE A 48 8.44 -10.78 -8.17
C PHE A 48 7.45 -11.78 -7.59
N VAL A 49 6.29 -11.91 -8.26
CA VAL A 49 5.29 -12.94 -7.98
C VAL A 49 4.90 -13.63 -9.30
N PRO A 50 5.03 -14.97 -9.42
CA PRO A 50 4.75 -15.68 -10.67
C PRO A 50 3.35 -15.40 -11.22
N GLY A 51 3.27 -15.00 -12.49
CA GLY A 51 2.01 -14.77 -13.20
C GLY A 51 1.29 -13.46 -12.83
N ILE A 52 1.88 -12.61 -11.99
CA ILE A 52 1.32 -11.31 -11.59
C ILE A 52 2.02 -10.18 -12.35
N ALA A 53 1.24 -9.25 -12.89
CA ALA A 53 1.77 -8.03 -13.49
C ALA A 53 2.27 -7.10 -12.38
N ILE A 54 3.57 -6.76 -12.40
CA ILE A 54 4.15 -5.80 -11.45
C ILE A 54 4.14 -4.41 -12.09
N GLU A 55 3.55 -3.44 -11.39
CA GLU A 55 3.74 -2.02 -11.65
C GLU A 55 4.83 -1.51 -10.70
N PRO A 56 6.06 -1.30 -11.18
CA PRO A 56 7.19 -1.01 -10.31
C PRO A 56 7.11 0.40 -9.73
N VAL A 57 7.48 0.51 -8.45
CA VAL A 57 7.72 1.76 -7.75
C VAL A 57 9.21 1.79 -7.40
N ASN A 58 9.93 2.79 -7.89
CA ASN A 58 11.34 2.96 -7.58
C ASN A 58 11.47 3.56 -6.17
N VAL A 59 11.86 2.74 -5.22
CA VAL A 59 11.97 3.13 -3.80
C VAL A 59 13.45 3.31 -3.47
N PRO A 60 13.91 4.53 -3.15
CA PRO A 60 15.31 4.77 -2.78
C PRO A 60 15.73 3.95 -1.55
N ASP A 61 16.99 3.54 -1.49
CA ASP A 61 17.54 2.76 -0.36
C ASP A 61 17.52 3.51 0.98
N SER A 62 17.33 4.83 0.96
CA SER A 62 17.11 5.64 2.17
C SER A 62 15.75 5.37 2.84
N VAL A 63 14.78 4.80 2.13
CA VAL A 63 13.46 4.45 2.68
C VAL A 63 13.56 3.04 3.27
N LEU A 64 13.69 2.98 4.59
CA LEU A 64 13.87 1.73 5.33
C LEU A 64 12.55 1.23 5.95
N PRO A 65 12.40 -0.09 6.14
CA PRO A 65 11.29 -0.64 6.91
C PRO A 65 11.22 -0.04 8.31
N ALA A 66 10.00 0.16 8.81
CA ALA A 66 9.81 0.54 10.19
C ALA A 66 10.30 -0.58 11.12
N ASP A 67 11.19 -0.23 12.05
CA ASP A 67 11.61 -1.12 13.13
C ASP A 67 10.60 -1.03 14.29
N PHE A 68 9.73 -2.03 14.38
CA PHE A 68 8.73 -2.16 15.44
C PHE A 68 9.25 -2.89 16.69
N SER A 69 10.54 -3.27 16.72
CA SER A 69 11.17 -3.88 17.90
C SER A 69 11.51 -2.85 18.98
N GLN A 70 11.53 -1.56 18.61
CA GLN A 70 11.81 -0.43 19.48
C GLN A 70 10.52 0.35 19.77
N PRO A 71 10.38 0.99 20.95
CA PRO A 71 9.28 1.92 21.21
C PRO A 71 9.23 3.00 20.13
N LEU A 72 8.03 3.39 19.68
CA LEU A 72 7.86 4.53 18.77
C LEU A 72 8.50 5.78 19.39
N GLN A 73 9.67 6.17 18.89
CA GLN A 73 10.28 7.46 19.16
C GLN A 73 9.72 8.50 18.18
N GLU A 74 9.54 9.73 18.66
CA GLU A 74 9.31 10.89 17.80
C GLU A 74 10.44 10.96 16.78
N ARG A 75 10.11 10.68 15.52
CA ARG A 75 11.07 10.84 14.44
C ARG A 75 11.14 12.33 14.13
N ASP A 76 12.34 12.91 14.17
CA ASP A 76 12.61 14.21 13.57
C ASP A 76 12.13 14.22 12.10
N ALA A 77 12.04 15.40 11.48
CA ALA A 77 11.71 15.56 10.06
C ALA A 77 12.74 14.84 9.17
N ASP A 78 12.58 13.53 9.07
CA ASP A 78 13.45 12.60 8.39
C ASP A 78 13.21 12.76 6.87
N PRO A 79 14.23 13.09 6.08
CA PRO A 79 14.12 13.12 4.63
C PRO A 79 13.46 11.85 4.06
N ALA A 80 13.72 10.68 4.66
CA ALA A 80 13.10 9.42 4.25
C ALA A 80 11.57 9.41 4.45
N PHE A 81 11.06 10.10 5.48
CA PHE A 81 9.62 10.24 5.73
C PHE A 81 8.91 10.99 4.59
N PHE A 82 9.49 12.13 4.15
CA PHE A 82 8.95 12.88 3.01
C PHE A 82 9.11 12.12 1.70
N THR A 83 10.24 11.44 1.49
CA THR A 83 10.43 10.58 0.32
C THR A 83 9.34 9.52 0.25
N GLN A 84 9.06 8.83 1.35
CA GLN A 84 8.02 7.81 1.40
C GLN A 84 6.63 8.38 1.09
N ALA A 85 6.28 9.55 1.64
CA ALA A 85 5.02 10.22 1.34
C ALA A 85 4.88 10.58 -0.15
N ASN A 86 5.96 11.08 -0.77
CA ASN A 86 5.97 11.41 -2.19
C ASN A 86 5.81 10.17 -3.08
N LEU A 87 6.42 9.03 -2.73
CA LEU A 87 6.26 7.78 -3.46
C LEU A 87 4.79 7.34 -3.52
N PHE A 88 4.08 7.39 -2.38
CA PHE A 88 2.66 7.09 -2.36
C PHE A 88 1.84 8.13 -3.12
N LEU A 89 2.14 9.42 -3.00
CA LEU A 89 1.44 10.47 -3.74
C LEU A 89 1.54 10.24 -5.25
N GLU A 90 2.74 9.96 -5.78
CA GLU A 90 2.96 9.66 -7.19
C GLU A 90 2.20 8.39 -7.62
N LEU A 91 2.28 7.33 -6.82
CA LEU A 91 1.56 6.07 -7.05
C LEU A 91 0.04 6.31 -7.15
N PHE A 92 -0.55 7.03 -6.21
CA PHE A 92 -1.99 7.29 -6.19
C PHE A 92 -2.45 8.27 -7.27
N LEU A 93 -1.63 9.25 -7.65
CA LEU A 93 -1.91 10.10 -8.81
C LEU A 93 -1.94 9.28 -10.11
N LYS A 94 -1.04 8.30 -10.26
CA LYS A 94 -1.02 7.37 -11.39
C LYS A 94 -2.21 6.43 -11.37
N LEU A 95 -2.57 5.86 -10.20
CA LEU A 95 -3.78 5.06 -10.04
C LEU A 95 -5.03 5.85 -10.39
N ARG A 96 -5.14 7.12 -9.98
CA ARG A 96 -6.28 7.98 -10.31
C ARG A 96 -6.43 8.17 -11.81
N GLN A 97 -5.34 8.42 -12.53
CA GLN A 97 -5.36 8.56 -14.00
C GLN A 97 -5.80 7.27 -14.70
N ARG A 98 -5.59 6.13 -14.06
CA ARG A 98 -5.85 4.79 -14.59
C ARG A 98 -7.01 4.10 -13.89
N SER A 99 -7.84 4.82 -13.14
CA SER A 99 -8.87 4.22 -12.29
C SER A 99 -9.83 3.32 -13.08
N ALA A 100 -10.16 3.71 -14.31
CA ALA A 100 -11.00 2.95 -15.24
C ALA A 100 -10.43 1.58 -15.66
N GLU A 101 -9.12 1.32 -15.44
CA GLU A 101 -8.49 0.02 -15.68
C GLU A 101 -8.83 -1.00 -14.58
N PHE A 102 -9.35 -0.55 -13.43
CA PHE A 102 -9.56 -1.38 -12.25
C PHE A 102 -11.03 -1.35 -11.82
N ASP A 103 -11.45 -2.43 -11.16
CA ASP A 103 -12.76 -2.54 -10.51
C ASP A 103 -12.63 -2.40 -8.98
N LEU A 104 -11.41 -2.50 -8.44
CA LEU A 104 -11.08 -2.42 -7.01
C LEU A 104 -9.61 -1.99 -6.82
N VAL A 105 -9.36 -1.08 -5.88
CA VAL A 105 -8.02 -0.85 -5.31
C VAL A 105 -7.98 -1.46 -3.91
N HIS A 106 -7.08 -2.41 -3.68
CA HIS A 106 -6.91 -3.08 -2.39
C HIS A 106 -5.51 -2.79 -1.85
N ILE A 107 -5.46 -2.03 -0.76
CA ILE A 107 -4.25 -1.46 -0.20
C ILE A 107 -3.80 -2.30 1.00
N HIS A 108 -2.54 -2.71 0.96
CA HIS A 108 -1.88 -3.47 2.00
C HIS A 108 -0.73 -2.68 2.66
N ALA A 109 -0.39 -1.50 2.11
CA ALA A 109 0.58 -0.59 2.69
C ALA A 109 0.09 -0.03 4.03
N PHE A 110 0.85 -0.28 5.10
CA PHE A 110 0.55 0.23 6.45
C PHE A 110 1.32 1.54 6.70
N ASP A 111 1.06 2.53 5.85
CA ASP A 111 1.77 3.80 5.85
C ASP A 111 0.76 4.94 5.77
N TRP A 112 0.86 5.96 6.64
CA TRP A 112 -0.11 7.07 6.66
C TRP A 112 -0.36 7.74 5.29
N PRO A 113 0.64 7.89 4.39
CA PRO A 113 0.39 8.47 3.07
C PRO A 113 -0.49 7.58 2.20
N ALA A 114 -0.48 6.26 2.39
CA ALA A 114 -1.33 5.35 1.65
C ALA A 114 -2.81 5.57 2.00
N PHE A 115 -3.13 5.79 3.28
CA PHE A 115 -4.48 6.16 3.72
C PHE A 115 -4.88 7.53 3.17
N ALA A 116 -4.04 8.55 3.37
CA ALA A 116 -4.34 9.91 2.95
C ALA A 116 -4.51 10.02 1.42
N CYS A 117 -3.58 9.47 0.64
CA CYS A 117 -3.61 9.54 -0.82
C CYS A 117 -4.68 8.64 -1.44
N SER A 118 -5.18 7.63 -0.73
CA SER A 118 -6.27 6.80 -1.24
C SER A 118 -7.58 7.57 -1.50
N THR A 119 -7.76 8.73 -0.85
CA THR A 119 -8.88 9.66 -1.09
C THR A 119 -8.88 10.28 -2.50
N LEU A 120 -7.77 10.18 -3.24
CA LEU A 120 -7.68 10.63 -4.63
C LEU A 120 -8.46 9.72 -5.59
N ILE A 121 -8.84 8.51 -5.16
CA ILE A 121 -9.60 7.55 -5.93
C ILE A 121 -11.06 7.61 -5.48
N GLN A 122 -11.94 8.13 -6.35
CA GLN A 122 -13.36 8.32 -6.04
C GLN A 122 -14.30 7.49 -6.90
N ASP A 123 -13.83 7.02 -8.06
CA ASP A 123 -14.67 6.37 -9.08
C ASP A 123 -14.88 4.87 -8.83
N ILE A 124 -14.02 4.25 -8.01
CA ILE A 124 -14.03 2.81 -7.74
C ILE A 124 -13.79 2.52 -6.25
N PRO A 125 -14.25 1.36 -5.74
CA PRO A 125 -14.04 0.97 -4.35
C PRO A 125 -12.55 0.89 -3.98
N VAL A 126 -12.26 1.36 -2.76
CA VAL A 126 -10.95 1.27 -2.12
C VAL A 126 -11.09 0.52 -0.80
N ILE A 127 -10.27 -0.52 -0.61
CA ILE A 127 -10.27 -1.35 0.60
C ILE A 127 -8.86 -1.33 1.19
N HIS A 128 -8.76 -1.24 2.51
CA HIS A 128 -7.50 -1.39 3.23
C HIS A 128 -7.50 -2.67 4.06
N THR A 129 -6.42 -3.44 4.01
CA THR A 129 -6.16 -4.53 4.96
C THR A 129 -5.07 -4.14 5.93
N LEU A 130 -5.37 -4.18 7.21
CA LEU A 130 -4.44 -3.80 8.27
C LEU A 130 -3.64 -5.02 8.74
N HIS A 131 -2.35 -5.07 8.40
CA HIS A 131 -1.44 -6.15 8.83
C HIS A 131 -0.88 -5.96 10.24
N LEU A 132 -1.03 -4.77 10.80
CA LEU A 132 -0.57 -4.39 12.12
C LEU A 132 -1.70 -3.67 12.87
N PRO A 133 -1.73 -3.75 14.21
CA PRO A 133 -2.65 -2.94 15.01
C PRO A 133 -2.46 -1.44 14.72
N ALA A 134 -3.53 -0.64 14.82
CA ALA A 134 -3.51 0.81 14.61
C ALA A 134 -2.79 1.57 15.77
N VAL A 135 -1.50 1.32 15.94
CA VAL A 135 -0.67 1.90 17.01
C VAL A 135 0.13 3.13 16.59
N THR A 136 0.14 3.47 15.29
CA THR A 136 0.90 4.62 14.79
C THR A 136 0.05 5.91 14.85
N PRO A 137 0.52 6.97 15.54
CA PRO A 137 -0.22 8.23 15.65
C PRO A 137 -0.59 8.87 14.31
N GLU A 138 0.28 8.73 13.31
CA GLU A 138 0.14 9.35 11.99
C GLU A 138 -1.00 8.71 11.18
N ILE A 139 -1.12 7.38 11.21
CA ILE A 139 -2.25 6.67 10.57
C ILE A 139 -3.55 7.03 11.28
N ASN A 140 -3.55 7.03 12.61
CA ASN A 140 -4.73 7.40 13.39
C ASN A 140 -5.20 8.83 13.08
N GLU A 141 -4.29 9.78 12.88
CA GLU A 141 -4.66 11.15 12.50
C GLU A 141 -5.19 11.23 11.06
N ALA A 142 -4.57 10.53 10.11
CA ALA A 142 -5.09 10.45 8.75
C ALA A 142 -6.53 9.89 8.70
N LEU A 143 -6.79 8.80 9.42
CA LEU A 143 -8.12 8.18 9.53
C LEU A 143 -9.14 9.15 10.16
N ARG A 144 -8.76 9.90 11.22
CA ARG A 144 -9.64 10.92 11.83
C ARG A 144 -9.95 12.07 10.88
N VAL A 145 -9.00 12.52 10.07
CA VAL A 145 -9.25 13.55 9.05
C VAL A 145 -10.25 13.04 8.03
N MET A 146 -10.07 11.82 7.53
CA MET A 146 -10.97 11.21 6.55
C MET A 146 -12.38 11.00 7.11
N ASP A 147 -12.51 10.56 8.36
CA ASP A 147 -13.80 10.38 9.05
C ASP A 147 -14.54 11.72 9.19
N ARG A 148 -13.86 12.79 9.60
CA ARG A 148 -14.44 14.15 9.68
C ARG A 148 -14.94 14.68 8.35
N GLN A 149 -14.38 14.23 7.23
CA GLN A 149 -14.80 14.62 5.88
C GLN A 149 -15.88 13.70 5.29
N GLY A 150 -16.35 12.69 6.04
CA GLY A 150 -17.35 11.73 5.57
C GLY A 150 -16.84 10.82 4.44
N HIS A 151 -15.52 10.65 4.31
CA HIS A 151 -14.97 9.81 3.25
C HIS A 151 -15.25 8.33 3.58
N PRO A 152 -15.87 7.56 2.67
CA PRO A 152 -16.15 6.14 2.91
C PRO A 152 -14.83 5.38 3.07
N GLN A 153 -14.73 4.60 4.15
CA GLN A 153 -13.57 3.78 4.48
C GLN A 153 -14.06 2.38 4.83
N THR A 154 -13.44 1.37 4.22
CA THR A 154 -13.61 -0.02 4.62
C THR A 154 -12.25 -0.57 5.02
N LEU A 155 -12.07 -0.73 6.33
CA LEU A 155 -10.90 -1.35 6.94
C LEU A 155 -11.26 -2.81 7.25
N VAL A 156 -10.45 -3.74 6.75
CA VAL A 156 -10.65 -5.19 6.90
C VAL A 156 -9.46 -5.82 7.62
#